data_AF-A0A6L3V3A1-F1
#
_entry.id   AF-A0A6L3V3A1-F1
#
_cell.length_a   1.000
_cell.length_b   1.000
_cell.length_c   1.000
_cell.angle_alpha   90.00
_cell.angle_beta   90.00
_cell.angle_gamma   90.00
#
_symmetry.space_group_name_H-M   'P 1'
#
loop_
_entity.id
_entity.type
_entity.pdbx_description
1 polymer ?
#
loop_
_entity_poly.entity_id
_entity_poly.type
_entity_poly.pdbx_seq_one_letter_code
_entity_poly.pdbx_strand_id
1 'polypeptide(L)'
;MKKGLLHHIEIYVSNLSKSTDFWGWFLEELGYSSFQEWEGGQSWKMGDTYIVFVQTEERFLDILYHRCRVGLNHLAFYAASREHVDNITKKLEEKGIAILYKDQHPFAGGDDHYAVYFEDPDRIKVELVAP
;
A
#
# COMPACT_ATOMS: atom_id res chain seq x y z
N MET A 1 -12.12 -18.02 15.01
CA MET A 1 -11.93 -18.98 13.90
C MET A 1 -11.02 -18.34 12.86
N LYS A 2 -9.93 -19.00 12.42
CA LYS A 2 -8.99 -18.46 11.42
C LYS A 2 -9.30 -18.87 9.96
N LYS A 3 -10.14 -19.90 9.77
CA LYS A 3 -10.48 -20.44 8.45
C LYS A 3 -11.20 -19.37 7.61
N GLY A 4 -10.61 -19.03 6.46
CA GLY A 4 -11.15 -18.04 5.51
C GLY A 4 -10.58 -16.62 5.66
N LEU A 5 -9.77 -16.35 6.69
CA LEU A 5 -9.01 -15.10 6.77
C LEU A 5 -7.83 -15.13 5.80
N LEU A 6 -7.42 -13.95 5.34
CA LEU A 6 -6.21 -13.81 4.55
C LEU A 6 -5.00 -14.15 5.43
N HIS A 7 -4.12 -15.03 4.94
CA HIS A 7 -2.88 -15.36 5.65
C HIS A 7 -1.77 -14.37 5.29
N HIS A 8 -1.57 -14.13 3.99
CA HIS A 8 -0.63 -13.14 3.51
C HIS A 8 -0.94 -12.70 2.08
N ILE A 9 -0.33 -11.59 1.68
CA ILE A 9 -0.27 -11.09 0.30
C ILE A 9 1.20 -11.01 -0.09
N GLU A 10 1.56 -11.52 -1.26
CA GLU A 10 2.90 -11.36 -1.85
C GLU A 10 2.80 -10.50 -3.11
N ILE A 11 3.66 -9.49 -3.22
CA ILE A 11 3.70 -8.53 -4.32
C ILE A 11 5.13 -8.47 -4.85
N TYR A 12 5.26 -8.69 -6.15
CA TYR A 12 6.51 -8.46 -6.87
C TYR A 12 6.62 -6.99 -7.24
N VAL A 13 7.75 -6.39 -6.92
CA VAL A 13 8.03 -4.96 -7.12
C VAL A 13 9.19 -4.76 -8.07
N SER A 14 9.19 -3.66 -8.83
CA SER A 14 10.24 -3.40 -9.82
C SER A 14 11.54 -2.97 -9.17
N ASN A 15 11.46 -2.29 -8.03
CA ASN A 15 12.60 -1.87 -7.24
C ASN A 15 12.31 -2.09 -5.75
N LEU A 16 12.94 -3.12 -5.18
CA LEU A 16 12.71 -3.51 -3.80
C LEU A 16 13.06 -2.38 -2.83
N SER A 17 14.21 -1.73 -2.96
CA SER A 17 14.63 -0.65 -2.05
C SER A 17 13.61 0.51 -2.01
N LYS A 18 13.12 0.98 -3.17
CA LYS A 18 12.08 2.03 -3.19
C LYS A 18 10.77 1.56 -2.57
N SER A 19 10.43 0.30 -2.81
CA SER A 19 9.20 -0.30 -2.29
C SER A 19 9.26 -0.49 -0.79
N THR A 20 10.37 -0.96 -0.24
CA THR A 20 10.56 -1.12 1.20
C THR A 20 10.60 0.23 1.91
N ASP A 21 11.17 1.27 1.28
CA ASP A 21 11.13 2.64 1.84
C ASP A 21 9.69 3.17 1.94
N PHE A 22 8.89 2.99 0.88
CA PHE A 22 7.50 3.42 0.85
C PHE A 22 6.61 2.58 1.78
N TRP A 23 6.61 1.27 1.59
CA TRP A 23 5.74 0.33 2.31
C TRP A 23 6.16 0.20 3.77
N GLY A 24 7.46 0.26 4.07
CA GLY A 24 7.95 0.29 5.45
C GLY A 24 7.40 1.48 6.22
N TRP A 25 7.56 2.70 5.68
CA TRP A 25 6.97 3.90 6.29
C TRP A 25 5.45 3.75 6.46
N PHE A 26 4.73 3.42 5.38
CA PHE A 26 3.27 3.41 5.43
C PHE A 26 2.72 2.32 6.35
N LEU A 27 3.25 1.10 6.29
CA LEU A 27 2.75 -0.01 7.10
C LEU A 27 3.09 0.19 8.58
N GLU A 28 4.24 0.77 8.91
CA GLU A 28 4.58 1.10 10.30
C GLU A 28 3.70 2.21 10.88
N GLU A 29 3.29 3.20 10.08
CA GLU A 29 2.26 4.19 10.48
C GLU A 29 0.93 3.51 10.82
N LEU A 30 0.60 2.40 10.17
CA LEU A 30 -0.58 1.59 10.47
C LEU A 30 -0.38 0.60 11.63
N GLY A 31 0.82 0.51 12.19
CA GLY A 31 1.14 -0.39 13.30
C GLY A 31 1.58 -1.80 12.91
N TYR A 32 1.91 -2.04 11.64
CA TYR A 32 2.63 -3.26 11.26
C TYR A 32 4.06 -3.22 11.80
N SER A 33 4.69 -4.39 11.91
CA SER A 33 6.11 -4.51 12.24
C SER A 33 6.84 -5.31 11.17
N SER A 34 8.10 -4.95 10.89
CA SER A 34 8.99 -5.78 10.07
C SER A 34 9.05 -7.21 10.64
N PHE A 35 8.93 -8.21 9.77
CA PHE A 35 8.79 -9.61 10.16
C PHE A 35 9.93 -10.49 9.64
N GLN A 36 10.18 -10.48 8.34
CA GLN A 36 11.29 -11.21 7.70
C GLN A 36 11.92 -10.35 6.63
N GLU A 37 13.25 -10.44 6.51
CA GLU A 37 14.05 -9.67 5.56
C GLU A 37 15.15 -10.58 4.97
N TRP A 38 15.32 -10.52 3.66
CA TRP A 38 16.36 -11.24 2.91
C TRP A 38 16.75 -10.44 1.66
N GLU A 39 17.81 -10.86 0.96
CA GLU A 39 18.35 -10.15 -0.21
C GLU A 39 17.30 -9.83 -1.29
N GLY A 40 16.32 -10.72 -1.47
CA GLY A 40 15.30 -10.61 -2.51
C GLY A 40 13.95 -10.10 -2.02
N GLY A 41 13.77 -9.77 -0.74
CA GLY A 41 12.46 -9.36 -0.24
C GLY A 41 12.38 -9.03 1.24
N GLN A 42 11.26 -8.43 1.61
CA GLN A 42 10.94 -8.06 2.99
C GLN A 42 9.44 -8.18 3.26
N SER A 43 9.08 -8.47 4.51
CA SER A 43 7.68 -8.62 4.92
C SER A 43 7.36 -7.85 6.19
N TRP A 44 6.11 -7.41 6.29
CA TRP A 44 5.54 -6.70 7.43
C TRP A 44 4.30 -7.43 7.93
N LYS A 45 4.14 -7.54 9.24
CA LYS A 45 3.07 -8.31 9.88
C LYS A 45 2.23 -7.48 10.83
N MET A 46 0.92 -7.70 10.80
CA MET A 46 -0.05 -7.21 11.79
C MET A 46 -0.98 -8.35 12.20
N GLY A 47 -0.97 -8.69 13.49
CA GLY A 47 -1.70 -9.86 14.01
C GLY A 47 -1.26 -11.15 13.31
N ASP A 48 -2.21 -11.83 12.67
CA ASP A 48 -1.96 -13.08 11.95
C ASP A 48 -1.71 -12.91 10.44
N THR A 49 -1.82 -11.69 9.89
CA THR A 49 -1.66 -11.42 8.45
C THR A 49 -0.36 -10.68 8.18
N TYR A 50 0.34 -11.00 7.09
CA TYR A 50 1.51 -10.25 6.64
C TYR A 50 1.47 -9.93 5.15
N ILE A 51 2.19 -8.88 4.77
CA ILE A 51 2.38 -8.46 3.37
C ILE A 51 3.87 -8.62 3.06
N VAL A 52 4.17 -9.23 1.92
CA VAL A 52 5.52 -9.53 1.45
C VAL A 52 5.77 -8.78 0.14
N PHE A 53 6.93 -8.14 0.05
CA PHE A 53 7.42 -7.51 -1.17
C PHE A 53 8.68 -8.22 -1.65
N VAL A 54 8.69 -8.64 -2.91
CA VAL A 54 9.77 -9.44 -3.52
C VAL A 54 10.31 -8.71 -4.74
N GLN A 55 11.63 -8.65 -4.90
CA GLN A 55 12.26 -8.09 -6.09
C GLN A 55 11.87 -8.93 -7.32
N THR A 56 11.31 -8.27 -8.34
CA THR A 56 11.07 -8.90 -9.64
C THR A 56 12.39 -9.22 -10.32
N GLU A 57 12.54 -10.46 -10.81
CA GLU A 57 13.70 -10.86 -11.61
C GLU A 57 13.77 -10.08 -12.93
N GLU A 58 14.97 -9.76 -13.40
CA GLU A 58 15.21 -8.95 -14.60
C GLU A 58 14.45 -9.44 -15.84
N ARG A 59 14.34 -10.77 -16.02
CA ARG A 59 13.65 -11.39 -17.15
C ARG A 59 12.13 -11.17 -17.19
N PHE A 60 11.52 -10.63 -16.12
CA PHE A 60 10.09 -10.30 -16.03
C PHE A 60 9.83 -8.79 -15.98
N LEU A 61 10.87 -7.96 -16.09
CA LEU A 61 10.75 -6.49 -16.10
C LEU A 61 10.48 -5.89 -17.49
N ASP A 62 10.33 -6.73 -18.51
CA ASP A 62 10.01 -6.32 -19.88
C ASP A 62 8.62 -5.68 -20.00
N ILE A 63 7.69 -6.06 -19.11
CA ILE A 63 6.35 -5.49 -19.02
C ILE A 63 6.12 -4.89 -17.64
N LEU A 64 6.10 -3.55 -17.58
CA LEU A 64 5.79 -2.84 -16.34
C LEU A 64 4.34 -3.05 -15.89
N TYR A 65 4.14 -3.02 -14.57
CA TYR A 65 2.82 -3.10 -13.95
C TYR A 65 1.91 -1.96 -14.41
N HIS A 66 0.63 -2.28 -14.59
CA HIS A 66 -0.41 -1.30 -14.82
C HIS A 66 -1.71 -1.79 -14.16
N ARG A 67 -2.19 -1.07 -13.14
CA ARG A 67 -3.35 -1.46 -12.31
C ARG A 67 -4.67 -1.74 -13.04
N CYS A 68 -4.79 -1.30 -14.30
CA CYS A 68 -5.97 -1.59 -15.14
C CYS A 68 -5.86 -2.88 -15.96
N ARG A 69 -4.73 -3.60 -15.90
CA ARG A 69 -4.59 -4.95 -16.47
C ARG A 69 -5.14 -5.98 -15.49
N VAL A 70 -5.36 -7.21 -15.97
CA VAL A 70 -5.73 -8.34 -15.11
C VAL A 70 -4.68 -8.52 -14.02
N GLY A 71 -5.12 -8.58 -12.76
CA GLY A 71 -4.27 -8.69 -11.58
C GLY A 71 -4.72 -7.79 -10.44
N LEU A 72 -3.80 -7.43 -9.56
CA LEU A 72 -4.03 -6.50 -8.45
C LEU A 72 -4.32 -5.09 -8.99
N ASN A 73 -5.34 -4.40 -8.48
CA ASN A 73 -5.61 -2.99 -8.78
C ASN A 73 -5.19 -2.07 -7.63
N HIS A 74 -5.60 -2.40 -6.40
CA HIS A 74 -5.29 -1.63 -5.21
C HIS A 74 -5.36 -2.47 -3.94
N LEU A 75 -4.76 -1.94 -2.88
CA LEU A 75 -4.94 -2.38 -1.49
C LEU A 75 -5.57 -1.24 -0.68
N ALA A 76 -6.57 -1.57 0.13
CA ALA A 76 -7.24 -0.64 1.01
C ALA A 76 -7.02 -1.01 2.47
N PHE A 77 -6.76 -0.02 3.31
CA PHE A 77 -6.49 -0.16 4.74
C PHE A 77 -7.45 0.71 5.54
N TYR A 78 -7.77 0.27 6.75
CA TYR A 78 -8.54 1.08 7.69
C TYR A 78 -7.65 2.07 8.43
N ALA A 79 -8.10 3.31 8.51
CA ALA A 79 -7.58 4.30 9.44
C ALA A 79 -8.27 4.18 10.80
N ALA A 80 -7.68 4.79 11.84
CA ALA A 80 -8.32 4.91 13.15
C ALA A 80 -9.45 5.96 13.17
N SER A 81 -9.38 6.98 12.30
CA SER A 81 -10.32 8.10 12.23
C SER A 81 -10.15 8.90 10.93
N ARG A 82 -11.05 9.86 10.67
CA ARG A 82 -10.87 10.85 9.59
C ARG A 82 -9.62 11.71 9.79
N GLU A 83 -9.33 12.10 11.03
CA GLU A 83 -8.10 12.84 11.36
C GLU A 83 -6.83 12.03 11.04
N HIS A 84 -6.87 10.70 11.22
CA HIS A 84 -5.77 9.85 10.81
C HIS A 84 -5.57 9.87 9.29
N VAL A 85 -6.65 9.85 8.50
CA VAL A 85 -6.58 10.03 7.03
C VAL A 85 -5.95 11.39 6.68
N ASP A 86 -6.35 12.47 7.35
CA ASP A 86 -5.80 13.81 7.10
C ASP A 86 -4.31 13.90 7.43
N ASN A 87 -3.89 13.28 8.55
CA ASN A 87 -2.49 13.24 8.97
C ASN A 87 -1.62 12.47 7.97
N ILE A 88 -2.10 11.32 7.49
CA ILE A 88 -1.40 10.56 6.44
C ILE A 88 -1.37 11.34 5.13
N THR A 89 -2.46 12.03 4.78
CA THR A 89 -2.51 12.88 3.58
C THR A 89 -1.41 13.94 3.61
N LYS A 90 -1.21 14.65 4.73
CA LYS A 90 -0.11 15.63 4.87
C LYS A 90 1.27 14.99 4.71
N LYS A 91 1.50 13.84 5.34
CA LYS A 91 2.78 13.11 5.21
C LYS A 91 3.05 12.67 3.77
N LEU A 92 2.01 12.26 3.03
CA LEU A 92 2.12 11.95 1.60
C LEU A 92 2.56 13.17 0.79
N GLU A 93 1.99 14.34 1.06
CA GLU A 93 2.36 15.61 0.41
C GLU A 93 3.81 16.01 0.72
N GLU A 94 4.22 15.94 2.00
CA GLU A 94 5.58 16.26 2.44
C GLU A 94 6.63 15.33 1.79
N LYS A 95 6.28 14.05 1.59
CA LYS A 95 7.13 13.06 0.90
C LYS A 95 7.08 13.16 -0.63
N GLY A 96 6.21 14.01 -1.18
CA GLY A 96 6.02 14.13 -2.63
C GLY A 96 5.38 12.89 -3.28
N ILE A 97 4.64 12.09 -2.50
CA ILE A 97 3.96 10.90 -3.00
C ILE A 97 2.72 11.32 -3.81
N ALA A 98 2.46 10.62 -4.92
CA ALA A 98 1.36 10.93 -5.82
C ALA A 98 0.00 10.59 -5.17
N ILE A 99 -0.73 11.62 -4.75
CA ILE A 99 -2.14 11.51 -4.33
C ILE A 99 -3.04 11.59 -5.56
N LEU A 100 -3.98 10.65 -5.66
CA LEU A 100 -4.94 10.52 -6.75
C LEU A 100 -6.24 11.28 -6.43
N TYR A 101 -6.96 11.70 -7.47
CA TYR A 101 -8.30 12.31 -7.37
C TYR A 101 -8.35 13.53 -6.43
N LYS A 102 -7.31 14.38 -6.46
CA LYS A 102 -7.17 15.55 -5.56
C LYS A 102 -8.37 16.51 -5.62
N ASP A 103 -9.05 16.58 -6.75
CA ASP A 103 -10.26 17.37 -6.98
C ASP A 103 -11.47 16.88 -6.19
N GLN A 104 -11.48 15.60 -5.81
CA GLN A 104 -12.56 14.93 -5.10
C GLN A 104 -12.13 14.44 -3.71
N HIS A 105 -10.87 14.63 -3.31
CA HIS A 105 -10.39 14.28 -1.98
C HIS A 105 -11.12 15.12 -0.90
N PRO A 106 -11.55 14.52 0.23
CA PRO A 106 -11.39 13.13 0.67
C PRO A 106 -12.56 12.19 0.30
N PHE A 107 -13.45 12.57 -0.61
CA PHE A 107 -14.69 11.84 -0.96
C PHE A 107 -14.67 11.22 -2.37
N ALA A 108 -13.49 10.91 -2.91
CA ALA A 108 -13.37 10.34 -4.25
C ALA A 108 -14.01 8.93 -4.40
N GLY A 109 -14.32 8.26 -3.29
CA GLY A 109 -15.07 7.00 -3.26
C GLY A 109 -16.60 7.17 -3.15
N GLY A 110 -17.10 8.40 -3.03
CA GLY A 110 -18.50 8.73 -2.77
C GLY A 110 -18.69 9.57 -1.48
N ASP A 111 -19.87 10.17 -1.32
CA ASP A 111 -20.16 11.16 -0.27
C ASP A 111 -20.01 10.62 1.17
N ASP A 112 -20.23 9.31 1.36
CA ASP A 112 -20.07 8.63 2.66
C ASP A 112 -18.70 7.94 2.83
N HIS A 113 -17.78 8.15 1.88
CA HIS A 113 -16.51 7.41 1.81
C HIS A 113 -15.31 8.35 2.00
N TYR A 114 -14.88 8.53 3.26
CA TYR A 114 -13.77 9.41 3.61
C TYR A 114 -12.42 8.68 3.51
N ALA A 115 -11.67 8.90 2.44
CA ALA A 115 -10.41 8.21 2.18
C ALA A 115 -9.38 9.07 1.45
N VAL A 116 -8.11 8.67 1.57
CA VAL A 116 -7.03 9.14 0.68
C VAL A 116 -6.61 8.02 -0.27
N TYR A 117 -6.48 8.35 -1.55
CA TYR A 117 -5.98 7.46 -2.59
C TYR A 117 -4.62 7.95 -3.07
N PHE A 118 -3.65 7.06 -3.17
CA PHE A 118 -2.28 7.41 -3.59
C PHE A 118 -1.63 6.25 -4.32
N GLU A 119 -0.43 6.44 -4.87
CA GLU A 119 0.33 5.41 -5.58
C GLU A 119 1.60 5.02 -4.84
N ASP A 120 1.89 3.72 -4.83
CA ASP A 120 3.22 3.22 -4.48
C ASP A 120 4.23 3.43 -5.63
N PRO A 121 5.52 3.12 -5.45
CA PRO A 121 6.54 3.28 -6.49
C PRO A 121 6.27 2.52 -7.80
N ASP A 122 5.49 1.43 -7.74
CA ASP A 122 5.11 0.61 -8.89
C ASP A 122 3.73 1.01 -9.47
N ARG A 123 3.11 2.08 -8.97
CA ARG A 123 1.79 2.60 -9.38
C ARG A 123 0.61 1.70 -8.98
N ILE A 124 0.82 0.82 -8.01
CA ILE A 124 -0.26 0.16 -7.28
C ILE A 124 -1.00 1.26 -6.53
N LYS A 125 -2.32 1.31 -6.71
CA LYS A 125 -3.13 2.25 -5.97
C LYS A 125 -3.24 1.77 -4.52
N VAL A 126 -3.03 2.68 -3.58
CA VAL A 126 -3.21 2.45 -2.15
C VAL A 126 -4.34 3.34 -1.66
N GLU A 127 -5.17 2.81 -0.79
CA GLU A 127 -6.29 3.50 -0.18
C GLU A 127 -6.20 3.39 1.34
N LEU A 128 -6.40 4.52 2.03
CA LEU A 128 -6.57 4.55 3.47
C LEU A 128 -7.93 5.21 3.77
N VAL A 129 -8.86 4.42 4.33
CA VAL A 129 -10.26 4.82 4.53
C VAL A 129 -10.59 4.93 6.03
N ALA A 130 -11.33 5.98 6.39
CA ALA A 130 -11.84 6.15 7.75
C ALA A 130 -12.97 5.14 8.08
N PRO A 131 -13.16 4.79 9.36
CA PRO A 131 -14.24 3.89 9.78
C PRO A 131 -15.63 4.51 9.63
#